data_AF-A0A4Y9XP40-F1
#
_entry.id   AF-A0A4Y9XP40-F1
#
_cell.length_a   1.000
_cell.length_b   1.000
_cell.length_c   1.000
_cell.angle_alpha   90.00
_cell.angle_beta   90.00
_cell.angle_gamma   90.00
#
_symmetry.space_group_name_H-M   'P 1'
#
loop_
_entity.id
_entity.type
_entity.pdbx_description
1 polymer ?
#
loop_
_entity_poly.entity_id
_entity_poly.type
_entity_poly.pdbx_seq_one_letter_code
_entity_poly.pdbx_strand_id
1 'polypeptide(L)'
;MGVYEQLIGDVFRNRLHRPHIVVSVNNHGAFVKDFGQVVHTGVGSIQLGIMADTHGRDFEGSIDTSLPKEEQKPDLNDITPLQRDPDATRYLSLRNTISALTSTTALDVSWRPLADVQLAMHRKLAVNCVINPLTALLACRNGDLFKHPSGRRLAAQICQEISNVFYAEWRREVWKIPAGKGEDEASAATDDSTDEDVTFVPSSIAFLPVSRRIVLENPFPAGLHQQQLLDECARVAELTRANVSSMLVDIRRGRPTEIHCLNGYILKLAKKHRVSVPVTAALIDLIHLRQKIPIDKPVPLLSVL
;
A
#
# COMPACT_ATOMS: atom_id res chain seq x y z
N MET A 1 4.93 -0.02 -3.35
CA MET A 1 6.16 -0.67 -2.81
C MET A 1 7.43 -0.10 -3.44
N GLY A 2 7.53 1.21 -3.72
CA GLY A 2 8.79 1.84 -4.15
C GLY A 2 9.19 1.60 -5.61
N VAL A 3 8.66 0.55 -6.26
CA VAL A 3 9.00 0.20 -7.66
C VAL A 3 8.55 1.28 -8.63
N TYR A 4 7.34 1.82 -8.46
CA TYR A 4 6.86 2.93 -9.31
C TYR A 4 7.79 4.15 -9.19
N GLU A 5 8.11 4.54 -7.97
CA GLU A 5 8.98 5.68 -7.66
C GLU A 5 10.39 5.47 -8.23
N GLN A 6 10.91 4.23 -8.14
CA GLN A 6 12.19 3.85 -8.73
C GLN A 6 12.13 3.90 -10.26
N LEU A 7 11.07 3.38 -10.88
CA LEU A 7 10.92 3.41 -12.33
C LEU A 7 10.90 4.86 -12.85
N ILE A 8 10.16 5.77 -12.22
CA ILE A 8 10.11 7.17 -12.65
C ILE A 8 11.37 7.98 -12.30
N GLY A 9 12.07 7.60 -11.21
CA GLY A 9 13.28 8.29 -10.74
C GLY A 9 14.56 7.83 -11.45
N ASP A 10 14.66 6.55 -11.77
CA ASP A 10 15.91 5.94 -12.24
C ASP A 10 15.87 5.53 -13.71
N VAL A 11 14.71 5.07 -14.21
CA VAL A 11 14.59 4.50 -15.56
C VAL A 11 13.93 5.49 -16.52
N PHE A 12 12.68 5.87 -16.25
CA PHE A 12 11.87 6.76 -17.09
C PHE A 12 11.96 8.21 -16.60
N ARG A 13 13.19 8.74 -16.54
CA ARG A 13 13.45 10.09 -16.00
C ARG A 13 12.74 11.19 -16.78
N ASN A 14 12.80 11.12 -18.11
CA ASN A 14 12.20 12.13 -18.99
C ASN A 14 10.67 12.09 -18.94
N ARG A 15 10.05 13.12 -18.34
CA ARG A 15 8.60 13.23 -18.12
C ARG A 15 7.77 13.14 -19.41
N LEU A 16 8.25 13.71 -20.51
CA LEU A 16 7.49 13.78 -21.77
C LEU A 16 7.40 12.42 -22.48
N HIS A 17 8.43 11.60 -22.32
CA HIS A 17 8.53 10.28 -22.95
C HIS A 17 8.24 9.12 -21.99
N ARG A 18 7.67 9.39 -20.81
CA ARG A 18 7.28 8.30 -19.89
C ARG A 18 6.22 7.43 -20.55
N PRO A 19 6.36 6.10 -20.47
CA PRO A 19 5.28 5.20 -20.82
C PRO A 19 4.13 5.37 -19.83
N HIS A 20 2.95 4.95 -20.25
CA HIS A 20 1.82 4.79 -19.34
C HIS A 20 2.13 3.65 -18.37
N ILE A 21 1.90 3.87 -17.08
CA ILE A 21 2.18 2.88 -16.04
C ILE A 21 0.85 2.38 -15.48
N VAL A 22 0.61 1.08 -15.64
CA VAL A 22 -0.53 0.39 -15.04
C VAL A 22 -0.04 -0.36 -13.81
N VAL A 23 -0.66 -0.12 -12.67
CA VAL A 23 -0.43 -0.85 -11.43
C VAL A 23 -1.51 -1.89 -11.24
N SER A 24 -1.18 -2.97 -10.54
CA SER A 24 -2.13 -4.06 -10.35
C SER A 24 -1.99 -4.75 -9.01
N VAL A 25 -3.11 -5.23 -8.48
CA VAL A 25 -3.16 -6.23 -7.40
C VAL A 25 -3.63 -7.54 -8.00
N ASN A 26 -2.85 -8.61 -7.80
CA ASN A 26 -3.19 -9.95 -8.23
C ASN A 26 -3.44 -10.83 -7.00
N ASN A 27 -4.62 -11.45 -6.89
CA ASN A 27 -4.97 -12.34 -5.78
C ASN A 27 -5.00 -13.82 -6.17
N HIS A 28 -4.61 -14.17 -7.40
CA HIS A 28 -4.42 -15.56 -7.80
C HIS A 28 -3.22 -16.18 -7.07
N GLY A 29 -3.34 -17.48 -6.81
CA GLY A 29 -2.20 -18.33 -6.47
C GLY A 29 -1.61 -18.89 -7.76
N ALA A 30 -0.39 -18.49 -8.09
CA ALA A 30 0.35 -19.07 -9.21
C ALA A 30 1.84 -19.13 -8.91
N PHE A 31 2.50 -20.21 -9.32
CA PHE A 31 3.96 -20.28 -9.29
C PHE A 31 4.49 -21.04 -10.50
N VAL A 32 5.70 -20.67 -10.92
CA VAL A 32 6.43 -21.38 -11.98
C VAL A 32 7.03 -22.64 -11.37
N LYS A 33 6.63 -23.81 -11.86
CA LYS A 33 7.18 -25.10 -11.44
C LYS A 33 8.48 -25.40 -12.18
N ASP A 34 8.45 -25.21 -13.50
CA ASP A 34 9.56 -25.43 -14.44
C ASP A 34 9.42 -24.49 -15.64
N PHE A 35 10.41 -24.47 -16.54
CA PHE A 35 10.37 -23.67 -17.76
C PHE A 35 9.09 -23.96 -18.57
N GLY A 36 8.30 -22.93 -18.83
CA GLY A 36 7.01 -23.04 -19.53
C GLY A 36 5.88 -23.69 -18.72
N GLN A 37 6.11 -24.07 -17.46
CA GLN A 37 5.11 -24.70 -16.60
C GLN A 37 4.72 -23.80 -15.43
N VAL A 38 3.47 -23.34 -15.44
CA VAL A 38 2.87 -22.56 -14.36
C VAL A 38 1.78 -23.39 -13.68
N VAL A 39 1.85 -23.49 -12.37
CA VAL A 39 0.80 -24.11 -11.55
C VAL A 39 -0.07 -23.00 -11.00
N HIS A 40 -1.35 -23.02 -11.37
CA HIS A 40 -2.38 -22.16 -10.79
C HIS A 40 -3.00 -22.90 -9.59
N THR A 41 -2.69 -22.41 -8.40
CA THR A 41 -3.12 -23.04 -7.13
C THR A 41 -4.32 -22.35 -6.50
N GLY A 42 -4.72 -21.18 -6.99
CA GLY A 42 -5.84 -20.43 -6.44
C GLY A 42 -6.45 -19.49 -7.47
N VAL A 43 -7.74 -19.66 -7.71
CA VAL A 43 -8.55 -18.70 -8.46
C VAL A 43 -8.78 -17.48 -7.57
N GLY A 44 -8.61 -16.31 -8.16
CA GLY A 44 -8.71 -15.00 -7.52
C GLY A 44 -9.09 -13.99 -8.58
N SER A 45 -8.66 -12.74 -8.39
CA SER A 45 -8.93 -11.65 -9.31
C SER A 45 -7.71 -10.77 -9.51
N ILE A 46 -7.72 -10.02 -10.61
CA ILE A 46 -6.71 -9.00 -10.91
C ILE A 46 -7.41 -7.65 -10.97
N GLN A 47 -6.98 -6.71 -10.13
CA GLN A 47 -7.45 -5.33 -10.18
C GLN A 47 -6.36 -4.46 -10.79
N LEU A 48 -6.72 -3.64 -11.78
CA LEU A 48 -5.84 -2.72 -12.49
C LEU A 48 -6.19 -1.28 -12.14
N GLY A 49 -5.18 -0.42 -12.06
CA GLY A 49 -5.32 1.02 -11.96
C GLY A 49 -4.28 1.71 -12.84
N ILE A 50 -4.63 2.85 -13.42
CA ILE A 50 -3.74 3.60 -14.31
C ILE A 50 -3.14 4.74 -13.50
N MET A 51 -1.80 4.84 -13.46
CA MET A 51 -1.14 5.95 -12.80
C MET A 51 -1.36 7.24 -13.60
N ALA A 52 -1.56 8.36 -12.91
CA ALA A 52 -1.66 9.67 -13.53
C ALA A 52 -0.48 9.92 -14.48
N ASP A 53 -0.80 10.38 -15.68
CA ASP A 53 0.18 10.64 -16.72
C ASP A 53 0.82 12.04 -16.54
N THR A 54 1.83 12.34 -17.34
CA THR A 54 2.52 13.64 -17.29
C THR A 54 1.83 14.74 -18.09
N HIS A 55 0.83 14.42 -18.90
CA HIS A 55 0.09 15.35 -19.75
C HIS A 55 -1.25 15.77 -19.12
N GLY A 56 -1.60 15.22 -17.95
CA GLY A 56 -2.78 15.60 -17.19
C GLY A 56 -4.08 14.98 -17.70
N ARG A 57 -4.02 13.85 -18.42
CA ARG A 57 -5.24 13.15 -18.81
C ARG A 57 -5.90 12.52 -17.57
N ASP A 58 -7.18 12.82 -17.41
CA ASP A 58 -8.02 12.21 -16.39
C ASP A 58 -8.56 10.86 -16.89
N PHE A 59 -8.03 9.77 -16.34
CA PHE A 59 -8.46 8.41 -16.67
C PHE A 59 -9.69 7.96 -15.87
N GLU A 60 -10.21 8.83 -14.99
CA GLU A 60 -11.29 8.52 -14.05
C GLU A 60 -12.45 9.52 -14.19
N GLY A 61 -12.45 10.31 -15.26
CA GLY A 61 -13.40 11.41 -15.48
C GLY A 61 -14.85 10.98 -15.62
N SER A 62 -15.13 9.74 -16.05
CA SER A 62 -16.50 9.22 -16.14
C SER A 62 -17.03 8.59 -14.86
N ILE A 63 -16.26 8.59 -13.76
CA ILE A 63 -16.64 7.89 -12.54
C ILE A 63 -17.71 8.68 -11.78
N ASP A 64 -18.89 8.07 -11.63
CA ASP A 64 -19.96 8.62 -10.82
C ASP A 64 -19.74 8.29 -9.33
N THR A 65 -19.27 9.27 -8.56
CA THR A 65 -19.01 9.14 -7.12
C THR A 65 -20.27 9.01 -6.27
N SER A 66 -21.46 9.22 -6.84
CA SER A 66 -22.74 9.02 -6.15
C SER A 66 -23.15 7.55 -6.06
N LEU A 67 -22.60 6.71 -6.95
CA LEU A 67 -22.86 5.27 -6.97
C LEU A 67 -22.10 4.53 -5.85
N PRO A 68 -22.59 3.34 -5.44
CA PRO A 68 -21.83 2.44 -4.58
C PRO A 68 -20.43 2.14 -5.17
N LYS A 69 -19.42 1.96 -4.30
CA LYS A 69 -18.02 1.73 -4.72
C LYS A 69 -17.88 0.56 -5.69
N GLU A 70 -18.72 -0.46 -5.57
CA GLU A 70 -18.69 -1.65 -6.42
C GLU A 70 -19.07 -1.35 -7.88
N GLU A 71 -19.90 -0.32 -8.07
CA GLU A 71 -20.42 0.14 -9.36
C GLU A 71 -19.57 1.25 -9.99
N GLN A 72 -18.75 1.94 -9.19
CA GLN A 72 -17.75 2.91 -9.67
C GLN A 72 -16.72 2.21 -10.56
N LYS A 73 -16.86 2.39 -11.88
CA LYS A 73 -16.02 1.77 -12.90
C LYS A 73 -15.58 2.83 -13.91
N PRO A 74 -14.27 2.95 -14.17
CA PRO A 74 -13.77 3.82 -15.23
C PRO A 74 -14.21 3.34 -16.62
N ASP A 75 -14.36 4.28 -17.57
CA ASP A 75 -14.71 3.97 -18.95
C ASP A 75 -13.48 4.03 -19.87
N LEU A 76 -13.40 3.13 -20.87
CA LEU A 76 -12.28 3.13 -21.82
C LEU A 76 -12.14 4.46 -22.58
N ASN A 77 -13.24 5.20 -22.73
CA ASN A 77 -13.27 6.52 -23.36
C ASN A 77 -12.53 7.58 -22.54
N ASP A 78 -12.34 7.39 -21.24
CA ASP A 78 -11.50 8.26 -20.40
C ASP A 78 -10.01 8.18 -20.82
N ILE A 79 -9.58 7.03 -21.34
CA ILE A 79 -8.23 6.89 -21.90
C ILE A 79 -8.11 7.64 -23.21
N THR A 80 -8.97 7.31 -24.17
CA THR A 80 -9.06 8.02 -25.46
C THR A 80 -10.35 7.61 -26.15
N PRO A 81 -11.28 8.53 -26.50
CA PRO A 81 -12.45 8.15 -27.26
C PRO A 81 -12.04 7.70 -28.67
N LEU A 82 -12.76 6.71 -29.22
CA LEU A 82 -12.45 6.13 -30.54
C LEU A 82 -12.58 7.13 -31.70
N GLN A 83 -13.16 8.31 -31.46
CA GLN A 83 -13.32 9.36 -32.46
C GLN A 83 -12.93 10.71 -31.86
N ARG A 84 -12.30 11.55 -32.69
CA ARG A 84 -12.04 12.98 -32.43
C ARG A 84 -11.18 13.29 -31.19
N ASP A 85 -10.24 12.40 -30.85
CA ASP A 85 -9.21 12.70 -29.84
C ASP A 85 -7.90 13.10 -30.56
N PRO A 86 -7.43 14.36 -30.44
CA PRO A 86 -6.16 14.79 -31.03
C PRO A 86 -4.95 14.02 -30.45
N ASP A 87 -5.07 13.50 -29.23
CA ASP A 87 -3.99 12.77 -28.55
C ASP A 87 -4.07 11.25 -28.73
N ALA A 88 -4.99 10.75 -29.56
CA ALA A 88 -5.27 9.32 -29.72
C ALA A 88 -4.00 8.47 -29.93
N THR A 89 -3.07 8.94 -30.77
CA THR A 89 -1.81 8.24 -31.10
C THR A 89 -1.01 7.85 -29.85
N ARG A 90 -1.04 8.67 -28.80
CA ARG A 90 -0.31 8.41 -27.54
C ARG A 90 -1.02 7.39 -26.65
N TYR A 91 -2.35 7.39 -26.64
CA TYR A 91 -3.16 6.63 -25.68
C TYR A 91 -3.76 5.34 -26.24
N LEU A 92 -3.73 5.15 -27.56
CA LEU A 92 -4.35 4.00 -28.22
C LEU A 92 -3.77 2.66 -27.77
N SER A 93 -2.45 2.58 -27.55
CA SER A 93 -1.80 1.38 -27.04
C SER A 93 -2.25 1.04 -25.62
N LEU A 94 -2.40 2.04 -24.75
CA LEU A 94 -2.92 1.89 -23.39
C LEU A 94 -4.38 1.41 -23.44
N ARG A 95 -5.25 2.07 -24.22
CA ARG A 95 -6.65 1.67 -24.37
C ARG A 95 -6.79 0.23 -24.83
N ASN A 96 -6.06 -0.16 -25.88
CA ASN A 96 -6.09 -1.52 -26.40
C ASN A 96 -5.60 -2.54 -25.37
N THR A 97 -4.56 -2.20 -24.61
CA THR A 97 -4.03 -3.06 -23.54
C THR A 97 -5.06 -3.24 -22.42
N ILE A 98 -5.64 -2.15 -21.91
CA ILE A 98 -6.67 -2.23 -20.86
C ILE A 98 -7.88 -3.01 -21.35
N SER A 99 -8.36 -2.75 -22.58
CA SER A 99 -9.46 -3.49 -23.18
C SER A 99 -9.17 -4.99 -23.30
N ALA A 100 -7.96 -5.37 -23.72
CA ALA A 100 -7.58 -6.78 -23.84
C ALA A 100 -7.50 -7.47 -22.47
N LEU A 101 -6.92 -6.78 -21.48
CA LEU A 101 -6.80 -7.30 -20.12
C LEU A 101 -8.17 -7.49 -19.47
N THR A 102 -9.05 -6.49 -19.51
CA THR A 102 -10.41 -6.57 -18.93
C THR A 102 -11.32 -7.55 -19.67
N SER A 103 -11.02 -7.88 -20.92
CA SER A 103 -11.72 -8.96 -21.65
C SER A 103 -11.30 -10.37 -21.22
N THR A 104 -10.27 -10.51 -20.37
CA THR A 104 -9.77 -11.81 -19.91
C THR A 104 -10.59 -12.33 -18.72
N THR A 105 -11.77 -12.88 -19.01
CA THR A 105 -12.71 -13.39 -17.98
C THR A 105 -12.15 -14.52 -17.12
N ALA A 106 -11.25 -15.34 -17.66
CA ALA A 106 -10.61 -16.44 -16.94
C ALA A 106 -9.71 -15.99 -15.77
N LEU A 107 -9.25 -14.74 -15.78
CA LEU A 107 -8.39 -14.15 -14.74
C LEU A 107 -9.13 -13.09 -13.90
N ASP A 108 -10.45 -12.95 -14.09
CA ASP A 108 -11.29 -11.96 -13.39
C ASP A 108 -10.61 -10.59 -13.27
N VAL A 109 -10.25 -10.04 -14.43
CA VAL A 109 -9.53 -8.76 -14.53
C VAL A 109 -10.52 -7.62 -14.52
N SER A 110 -10.35 -6.68 -13.59
CA SER A 110 -11.17 -5.47 -13.50
C SER A 110 -10.29 -4.22 -13.45
N TRP A 111 -10.68 -3.19 -14.20
CA TRP A 111 -10.13 -1.85 -14.03
C TRP A 111 -10.96 -1.11 -12.96
N ARG A 112 -10.27 -0.58 -11.95
CA ARG A 112 -10.85 0.08 -10.78
C ARG A 112 -10.22 1.46 -10.59
N PRO A 113 -10.89 2.38 -9.86
CA PRO A 113 -10.27 3.63 -9.44
C PRO A 113 -8.90 3.38 -8.79
N LEU A 114 -7.92 4.21 -9.12
CA LEU A 114 -6.54 4.07 -8.68
C LEU A 114 -6.45 4.09 -7.15
N ALA A 115 -7.25 4.91 -6.48
CA ALA A 115 -7.31 4.98 -5.02
C ALA A 115 -7.71 3.63 -4.41
N ASP A 116 -8.66 2.91 -5.01
CA ASP A 116 -9.10 1.59 -4.54
C ASP A 116 -8.03 0.52 -4.80
N VAL A 117 -7.36 0.58 -5.95
CA VAL A 117 -6.24 -0.32 -6.28
C VAL A 117 -5.08 -0.09 -5.31
N GLN A 118 -4.72 1.16 -5.04
CA GLN A 118 -3.68 1.52 -4.06
C GLN A 118 -4.04 1.06 -2.65
N LEU A 119 -5.30 1.21 -2.24
CA LEU A 119 -5.80 0.70 -0.97
C LEU A 119 -5.64 -0.83 -0.90
N ALA A 120 -6.03 -1.55 -1.95
CA ALA A 120 -5.85 -3.00 -2.03
C ALA A 120 -4.36 -3.41 -2.01
N MET A 121 -3.48 -2.66 -2.70
CA MET A 121 -2.03 -2.87 -2.66
C MET A 121 -1.48 -2.69 -1.23
N HIS A 122 -1.88 -1.63 -0.52
CA HIS A 122 -1.44 -1.38 0.85
C HIS A 122 -1.91 -2.43 1.84
N ARG A 123 -3.19 -2.85 1.74
CA ARG A 123 -3.71 -3.95 2.57
C ARG A 123 -2.93 -5.25 2.32
N LYS A 124 -2.69 -5.60 1.05
CA LYS A 124 -1.93 -6.80 0.70
C LYS A 124 -0.48 -6.73 1.19
N LEU A 125 0.16 -5.58 1.04
CA LEU A 125 1.50 -5.35 1.59
C LEU A 125 1.51 -5.58 3.11
N ALA A 126 0.55 -5.00 3.85
CA ALA A 126 0.47 -5.14 5.29
C ALA A 126 0.33 -6.61 5.73
N VAL A 127 -0.56 -7.36 5.07
CA VAL A 127 -0.73 -8.80 5.29
C VAL A 127 0.57 -9.56 5.07
N ASN A 128 1.26 -9.29 3.96
CA ASN A 128 2.51 -9.97 3.64
C ASN A 128 3.64 -9.57 4.61
N CYS A 129 3.66 -8.33 5.11
CA CYS A 129 4.60 -7.88 6.14
C CYS A 129 4.41 -8.58 7.50
N VAL A 130 3.22 -9.13 7.76
CA VAL A 130 2.90 -9.85 9.00
C VAL A 130 3.07 -11.36 8.80
N ILE A 131 2.32 -11.95 7.86
CA ILE A 131 2.21 -13.40 7.72
C ILE A 131 3.54 -14.00 7.23
N ASN A 132 4.13 -13.46 6.17
CA ASN A 132 5.29 -14.08 5.53
C ASN A 132 6.49 -14.18 6.48
N PRO A 133 6.96 -13.10 7.12
CA PRO A 133 8.09 -13.20 8.05
C PRO A 133 7.77 -14.00 9.31
N LEU A 134 6.60 -13.83 9.95
CA LEU A 134 6.32 -14.57 11.17
C LEU A 134 6.23 -16.09 10.93
N THR A 135 5.57 -16.51 9.85
CA THR A 135 5.52 -17.95 9.48
C THR A 135 6.88 -18.48 9.07
N ALA A 136 7.70 -17.69 8.38
CA ALA A 136 9.05 -18.06 8.00
C ALA A 136 9.99 -18.22 9.20
N LEU A 137 9.87 -17.33 10.19
CA LEU A 137 10.65 -17.40 11.44
C LEU A 137 10.25 -18.63 12.27
N LEU A 138 8.95 -18.88 12.41
CA LEU A 138 8.39 -19.97 13.22
C LEU A 138 8.37 -21.33 12.49
N ALA A 139 8.71 -21.37 11.20
CA ALA A 139 8.63 -22.55 10.34
C ALA A 139 7.24 -23.23 10.33
N CYS A 140 6.16 -22.45 10.39
CA CYS A 140 4.77 -22.94 10.49
C CYS A 140 3.91 -22.60 9.26
N ARG A 141 2.67 -23.12 9.21
CA ARG A 141 1.69 -22.76 8.17
C ARG A 141 1.01 -21.45 8.52
N ASN A 142 0.42 -20.78 7.53
CA ASN A 142 -0.23 -19.48 7.72
C ASN A 142 -1.30 -19.51 8.83
N GLY A 143 -2.12 -20.56 8.88
CA GLY A 143 -3.20 -20.69 9.87
C GLY A 143 -2.72 -20.96 11.29
N ASP A 144 -1.47 -21.38 11.50
CA ASP A 144 -0.94 -21.66 12.84
C ASP A 144 -0.62 -20.36 13.61
N LEU A 145 -0.30 -19.29 12.89
CA LEU A 145 0.13 -18.01 13.47
C LEU A 145 -0.90 -17.42 14.44
N PHE A 146 -2.19 -17.50 14.10
CA PHE A 146 -3.28 -16.90 14.87
C PHE A 146 -3.90 -17.84 15.90
N LYS A 147 -3.39 -19.07 16.06
CA LYS A 147 -3.85 -19.99 17.12
C LYS A 147 -3.32 -19.61 18.49
N HIS A 148 -2.15 -18.98 18.55
CA HIS A 148 -1.49 -18.61 19.81
C HIS A 148 -1.64 -17.11 20.12
N PRO A 149 -1.92 -16.72 21.38
CA PRO A 149 -2.05 -15.31 21.78
C PRO A 149 -0.83 -14.46 21.43
N SER A 150 0.39 -15.01 21.53
CA SER A 150 1.61 -14.30 21.17
C SER A 150 1.67 -13.94 19.68
N GLY A 151 1.23 -14.84 18.79
CA GLY A 151 1.18 -14.56 17.35
C GLY A 151 0.18 -13.45 17.02
N ARG A 152 -0.99 -13.46 17.68
CA ARG A 152 -1.99 -12.38 17.57
C ARG A 152 -1.43 -11.04 18.05
N ARG A 153 -0.74 -11.01 19.19
CA ARG A 153 -0.13 -9.78 19.72
C ARG A 153 0.95 -9.22 18.80
N LEU A 154 1.84 -10.07 18.27
CA LEU A 154 2.86 -9.65 17.31
C LEU A 154 2.23 -9.10 16.03
N ALA A 155 1.23 -9.80 15.48
CA ALA A 155 0.50 -9.31 14.31
C ALA A 155 -0.16 -7.94 14.58
N ALA A 156 -0.78 -7.75 15.75
CA ALA A 156 -1.41 -6.49 16.15
C ALA A 156 -0.40 -5.34 16.29
N GLN A 157 0.79 -5.62 16.84
CA GLN A 157 1.87 -4.63 16.96
C GLN A 157 2.41 -4.21 15.59
N ILE A 158 2.67 -5.17 14.70
CA ILE A 158 3.14 -4.88 13.34
C ILE A 158 2.06 -4.13 12.55
N CYS A 159 0.80 -4.52 12.67
CA CYS A 159 -0.31 -3.78 12.04
C CYS A 159 -0.42 -2.34 12.56
N GLN A 160 -0.17 -2.10 13.85
CA GLN A 160 -0.16 -0.75 14.41
C GLN A 160 0.97 0.09 13.82
N GLU A 161 2.18 -0.46 13.75
CA GLU A 161 3.34 0.21 13.16
C GLU A 161 3.08 0.58 11.70
N ILE A 162 2.58 -0.38 10.91
CA ILE A 162 2.23 -0.16 9.51
C ILE A 162 1.12 0.89 9.36
N SER A 163 0.06 0.81 10.16
CA SER A 163 -1.02 1.80 10.17
C SER A 163 -0.50 3.21 10.45
N ASN A 164 0.37 3.36 11.45
CA ASN A 164 1.00 4.64 11.79
C ASN A 164 1.85 5.20 10.65
N VAL A 165 2.58 4.34 9.94
CA VAL A 165 3.38 4.72 8.78
C VAL A 165 2.49 5.22 7.64
N PHE A 166 1.45 4.46 7.28
CA PHE A 166 0.51 4.88 6.24
C PHE A 166 -0.24 6.15 6.62
N TYR A 167 -0.64 6.31 7.88
CA TYR A 167 -1.27 7.53 8.36
C TYR A 167 -0.34 8.75 8.23
N ALA A 168 0.94 8.59 8.56
CA ALA A 168 1.93 9.66 8.43
C ALA A 168 2.26 10.01 6.96
N GLU A 169 2.15 9.05 6.05
CA GLU A 169 2.23 9.29 4.60
C GLU A 169 1.02 10.07 4.11
N TRP A 170 -0.18 9.52 4.34
CA TRP A 170 -1.45 10.11 3.96
C TRP A 170 -1.61 11.55 4.48
N ARG A 171 -1.27 11.79 5.75
CA ARG A 171 -1.33 13.13 6.35
C ARG A 171 -0.44 14.14 5.61
N ARG A 172 0.72 13.71 5.09
CA ARG A 172 1.59 14.60 4.30
C ARG A 172 1.09 14.85 2.90
N GLU A 173 0.35 13.91 2.31
CA GLU A 173 -0.25 14.09 0.99
C GLU A 173 -1.44 15.03 1.06
N VAL A 174 -2.31 14.87 2.05
CA VAL A 174 -3.45 15.78 2.29
C VAL A 174 -2.97 17.20 2.58
N TRP A 175 -1.94 17.39 3.42
CA TRP A 175 -1.41 18.73 3.73
C TRP A 175 -0.65 19.40 2.56
N LYS A 176 -0.31 18.65 1.51
CA LYS A 176 0.26 19.22 0.27
C LYS A 176 -0.80 19.76 -0.69
N ILE A 177 -2.06 19.40 -0.49
CA ILE A 177 -3.17 19.98 -1.24
C ILE A 177 -3.33 21.40 -0.71
N PRO A 178 -3.11 22.46 -1.52
CA PRO A 178 -3.44 23.82 -1.09
C PRO A 178 -4.90 23.79 -0.65
N ALA A 179 -5.20 24.23 0.57
CA ALA A 179 -6.57 24.54 0.93
C ALA A 179 -7.13 25.39 -0.23
N GLY A 180 -8.20 24.90 -0.87
CA GLY A 180 -8.71 25.49 -2.09
C GLY A 180 -8.79 27.00 -1.93
N LYS A 181 -8.44 27.74 -3.00
CA LYS A 181 -8.56 29.20 -3.05
C LYS A 181 -9.95 29.59 -2.52
N GLY A 182 -10.01 29.94 -1.24
CA GLY A 182 -11.01 30.85 -0.74
C GLY A 182 -10.70 32.15 -1.45
N GLU A 183 -11.61 32.56 -2.31
CA GLU A 183 -11.72 33.94 -2.73
C GLU A 183 -11.72 34.79 -1.46
N ASP A 184 -10.59 35.44 -1.19
CA ASP A 184 -10.43 36.67 -0.41
C ASP A 184 -8.94 37.05 -0.44
N GLU A 185 -8.45 37.36 -1.64
CA GLU A 185 -7.30 38.26 -1.80
C GLU A 185 -7.79 39.70 -1.57
N ALA A 186 -7.71 40.16 -0.33
CA ALA A 186 -7.57 41.57 0.07
C ALA A 186 -7.10 41.55 1.54
N SER A 187 -5.98 42.11 1.97
CA SER A 187 -5.16 43.20 1.47
C SER A 187 -3.73 43.04 1.99
N ALA A 188 -2.76 43.30 1.12
CA ALA A 188 -1.40 43.63 1.51
C ALA A 188 -1.31 45.16 1.72
N ALA A 189 -0.97 45.58 2.94
CA ALA A 189 -0.39 46.87 3.35
C ALA A 189 -0.38 46.86 4.89
N THR A 190 0.63 47.25 5.67
CA THR A 190 1.94 47.91 5.48
C THR A 190 2.63 47.81 6.86
N ASP A 191 3.97 47.88 6.89
CA ASP A 191 4.82 48.06 8.08
C ASP A 191 4.29 49.11 9.08
N ASP A 192 4.45 48.85 10.39
CA ASP A 192 5.30 49.69 11.28
C ASP A 192 5.51 49.03 12.67
N SER A 193 6.66 49.36 13.24
CA SER A 193 7.31 48.99 14.49
C SER A 193 6.54 49.21 15.81
N THR A 194 6.82 48.39 16.84
CA THR A 194 7.47 48.75 18.13
C THR A 194 7.29 47.66 19.20
N ASP A 195 8.32 47.51 20.04
CA ASP A 195 8.38 46.69 21.26
C ASP A 195 7.25 47.00 22.27
N GLU A 196 6.75 45.98 22.98
CA GLU A 196 6.78 45.93 24.47
C GLU A 196 6.17 44.63 25.03
N ASP A 197 6.88 44.08 26.03
CA ASP A 197 6.46 43.03 26.96
C ASP A 197 5.18 43.41 27.72
N VAL A 198 4.14 42.55 27.68
CA VAL A 198 3.16 42.47 28.79
C VAL A 198 2.68 41.03 28.97
N THR A 199 3.14 40.41 30.05
CA THR A 199 2.51 39.23 30.66
C THR A 199 1.06 39.52 31.05
N PHE A 200 0.10 38.82 30.45
CA PHE A 200 -1.27 38.77 30.98
C PHE A 200 -1.86 37.37 30.82
N VAL A 201 -2.05 36.71 31.95
CA VAL A 201 -2.89 35.51 32.09
C VAL A 201 -4.29 35.99 32.49
N PRO A 202 -5.35 35.64 31.74
CA PRO A 202 -6.67 35.57 32.33
C PRO A 202 -7.24 34.16 32.27
N SER A 203 -7.44 33.63 33.48
CA SER A 203 -8.30 32.52 33.82
C SER A 203 -9.74 32.84 33.37
N SER A 204 -10.19 32.26 32.26
CA SER A 204 -11.60 32.09 31.89
C SER A 204 -11.68 31.20 30.63
N ILE A 205 -11.67 29.87 30.79
CA ILE A 205 -12.13 28.98 29.71
C ILE A 205 -13.66 29.09 29.71
N ALA A 206 -14.15 30.20 29.17
CA ALA A 206 -15.53 30.35 28.76
C ALA A 206 -15.72 29.43 27.55
N PHE A 207 -16.50 28.37 27.77
CA PHE A 207 -17.17 27.53 26.77
C PHE A 207 -16.98 28.00 25.32
N LEU A 208 -15.93 27.49 24.66
CA LEU A 208 -15.88 27.53 23.20
C LEU A 208 -16.99 26.60 22.69
N PRO A 209 -17.88 27.09 21.83
CA PRO A 209 -18.96 26.26 21.29
C PRO A 209 -18.35 25.12 20.49
N VAL A 210 -18.94 23.93 20.68
CA VAL A 210 -18.62 22.65 20.03
C VAL A 210 -18.08 22.89 18.63
N SER A 211 -16.77 22.65 18.47
CA SER A 211 -16.07 22.83 17.21
C SER A 211 -16.84 22.14 16.11
N ARG A 212 -17.16 22.90 15.04
CA ARG A 212 -17.60 22.33 13.76
C ARG A 212 -16.71 21.12 13.49
N ARG A 213 -17.33 19.94 13.45
CA ARG A 213 -16.69 18.69 13.07
C ARG A 213 -16.06 18.95 11.70
N ILE A 214 -14.74 19.15 11.63
CA ILE A 214 -14.04 19.27 10.36
C ILE A 214 -14.21 17.89 9.71
N VAL A 215 -15.19 17.77 8.82
CA VAL A 215 -15.30 16.62 7.95
C VAL A 215 -14.18 16.80 6.94
N LEU A 216 -13.08 16.08 7.13
CA LEU A 216 -12.05 15.98 6.11
C LEU A 216 -12.73 15.36 4.89
N GLU A 217 -12.78 16.10 3.78
CA GLU A 217 -13.36 15.63 2.50
C GLU A 217 -12.72 14.32 2.02
N ASN A 218 -11.47 14.09 2.43
CA ASN A 218 -10.78 12.83 2.29
C ASN A 218 -10.35 12.39 3.68
N PRO A 219 -11.01 11.42 4.35
CA PRO A 219 -10.59 10.85 5.63
C PRO A 219 -9.56 9.72 5.42
N PHE A 220 -8.78 9.40 6.46
CA PHE A 220 -7.83 8.30 6.37
C PHE A 220 -8.57 6.99 6.05
N PRO A 221 -8.15 6.21 5.04
CA PRO A 221 -8.90 5.05 4.60
C PRO A 221 -9.12 4.04 5.74
N ALA A 222 -10.38 3.72 6.01
CA ALA A 222 -10.75 2.87 7.14
C ALA A 222 -10.07 1.49 7.11
N GLY A 223 -9.84 0.95 5.90
CA GLY A 223 -9.16 -0.32 5.67
C GLY A 223 -7.66 -0.33 6.01
N LEU A 224 -7.07 0.82 6.37
CA LEU A 224 -5.66 0.95 6.78
C LEU A 224 -5.49 1.20 8.28
N HIS A 225 -6.59 1.25 9.04
CA HIS A 225 -6.52 1.25 10.50
C HIS A 225 -6.01 -0.10 11.03
N GLN A 226 -5.37 -0.06 12.20
CA GLN A 226 -4.78 -1.24 12.85
C GLN A 226 -5.74 -2.44 12.90
N GLN A 227 -6.97 -2.25 13.37
CA GLN A 227 -7.92 -3.35 13.57
C GLN A 227 -8.30 -4.00 12.23
N GLN A 228 -8.58 -3.20 11.21
CA GLN A 228 -8.95 -3.66 9.87
C GLN A 228 -7.80 -4.39 9.18
N LEU A 229 -6.56 -3.94 9.40
CA LEU A 229 -5.36 -4.65 8.93
C LEU A 229 -5.18 -5.99 9.66
N LEU A 230 -5.40 -6.02 10.97
CA LEU A 230 -5.30 -7.23 11.78
C LEU A 230 -6.36 -8.26 11.40
N ASP A 231 -7.61 -7.82 11.24
CA ASP A 231 -8.74 -8.65 10.81
C ASP A 231 -8.46 -9.23 9.42
N GLU A 232 -7.92 -8.42 8.51
CA GLU A 232 -7.52 -8.88 7.19
C GLU A 232 -6.38 -9.91 7.25
N CYS A 233 -5.39 -9.73 8.13
CA CYS A 233 -4.34 -10.73 8.35
C CYS A 233 -4.91 -12.06 8.86
N ALA A 234 -5.80 -12.00 9.85
CA ALA A 234 -6.45 -13.19 10.39
C ALA A 234 -7.30 -13.91 9.33
N ARG A 235 -8.08 -13.15 8.55
CA ARG A 235 -8.89 -13.66 7.44
C ARG A 235 -8.03 -14.36 6.38
N VAL A 236 -6.95 -13.72 5.93
CA VAL A 236 -6.04 -14.32 4.93
C VAL A 236 -5.33 -15.55 5.49
N ALA A 237 -4.88 -15.51 6.75
CA ALA A 237 -4.26 -16.65 7.39
C ALA A 237 -5.21 -17.86 7.47
N GLU A 238 -6.49 -17.65 7.74
CA GLU A 238 -7.50 -18.71 7.76
C GLU A 238 -7.82 -19.25 6.36
N LEU A 239 -8.07 -18.36 5.38
CA LEU A 239 -8.32 -18.77 3.99
C LEU A 239 -7.14 -19.54 3.39
N THR A 240 -5.92 -19.23 3.82
CA THR A 240 -4.69 -19.88 3.38
C THR A 240 -4.12 -20.81 4.46
N ARG A 241 -4.94 -21.33 5.37
CA ARG A 241 -4.48 -22.06 6.58
C ARG A 241 -3.52 -23.22 6.32
N ALA A 242 -3.68 -23.91 5.18
CA ALA A 242 -2.85 -25.04 4.80
C ALA A 242 -1.56 -24.64 4.09
N ASN A 243 -1.46 -23.39 3.66
CA ASN A 243 -0.37 -22.90 2.83
C ASN A 243 0.87 -22.56 3.67
N VAL A 244 2.01 -22.62 2.99
CA VAL A 244 3.31 -22.16 3.46
C VAL A 244 3.63 -20.86 2.72
N SER A 245 4.09 -19.84 3.44
CA SER A 245 4.44 -18.56 2.82
C SER A 245 5.62 -18.68 1.86
N SER A 246 5.64 -17.84 0.82
CA SER A 246 6.75 -17.69 -0.13
C SER A 246 8.08 -17.54 0.59
N MET A 247 8.13 -16.68 1.60
CA MET A 247 9.33 -16.42 2.39
C MET A 247 9.86 -17.67 3.09
N LEU A 248 8.99 -18.53 3.66
CA LEU A 248 9.42 -19.80 4.24
C LEU A 248 9.94 -20.78 3.18
N VAL A 249 9.30 -20.81 2.00
CA VAL A 249 9.79 -21.61 0.86
C VAL A 249 11.18 -21.15 0.43
N ASP A 250 11.42 -19.85 0.33
CA ASP A 250 12.72 -19.29 -0.05
C ASP A 250 13.81 -19.62 0.97
N ILE A 251 13.51 -19.49 2.28
CA ILE A 251 14.44 -19.89 3.35
C ILE A 251 14.81 -21.38 3.22
N ARG A 252 13.83 -22.27 3.03
CA ARG A 252 14.07 -23.71 2.87
C ARG A 252 14.89 -24.05 1.62
N ARG A 253 14.75 -23.25 0.57
CA ARG A 253 15.50 -23.40 -0.69
C ARG A 253 16.83 -22.65 -0.70
N GLY A 254 17.20 -21.97 0.38
CA GLY A 254 18.41 -21.14 0.44
C GLY A 254 18.39 -19.94 -0.52
N ARG A 255 17.20 -19.47 -0.91
CA ARG A 255 17.01 -18.32 -1.81
C ARG A 255 16.92 -17.01 -1.00
N PRO A 256 17.28 -15.87 -1.62
CA PRO A 256 16.99 -14.57 -1.03
C PRO A 256 15.47 -14.40 -0.88
N THR A 257 15.05 -13.80 0.24
CA THR A 257 13.64 -13.54 0.53
C THR A 257 13.24 -12.14 0.10
N GLU A 258 11.93 -11.93 -0.07
CA GLU A 258 11.31 -10.63 -0.36
C GLU A 258 11.22 -9.69 0.85
N ILE A 259 11.86 -10.01 1.99
CA ILE A 259 11.76 -9.23 3.25
C ILE A 259 12.14 -7.75 3.07
N HIS A 260 13.12 -7.47 2.22
CA HIS A 260 13.56 -6.10 1.92
C HIS A 260 12.53 -5.32 1.10
N CYS A 261 11.82 -5.99 0.19
CA CYS A 261 10.80 -5.37 -0.64
C CYS A 261 9.50 -5.10 0.15
N LEU A 262 9.19 -5.96 1.11
CA LEU A 262 7.99 -5.85 1.96
C LEU A 262 8.25 -5.00 3.21
N ASN A 263 8.78 -5.61 4.27
CA ASN A 263 9.04 -4.93 5.54
C ASN A 263 10.09 -3.83 5.38
N GLY A 264 11.09 -4.01 4.51
CA GLY A 264 12.07 -2.98 4.21
C GLY A 264 11.46 -1.73 3.54
N TYR A 265 10.40 -1.87 2.74
CA TYR A 265 9.65 -0.72 2.21
C TYR A 265 8.96 0.05 3.34
N ILE A 266 8.29 -0.66 4.26
CA ILE A 266 7.68 -0.04 5.45
C ILE A 266 8.74 0.69 6.28
N LEU A 267 9.90 0.08 6.51
CA LEU A 267 11.00 0.70 7.26
C LEU A 267 11.53 1.98 6.57
N LYS A 268 11.68 1.95 5.23
CA LYS A 268 12.09 3.13 4.46
C LYS A 268 11.06 4.25 4.56
N LEU A 269 9.78 3.92 4.47
CA LEU A 269 8.69 4.87 4.60
C LEU A 269 8.61 5.45 6.02
N ALA A 270 8.74 4.61 7.04
CA ALA A 270 8.82 5.02 8.44
C ALA A 270 9.94 6.03 8.68
N LYS A 271 11.16 5.78 8.15
CA LYS A 271 12.29 6.72 8.22
C LYS A 271 11.97 8.05 7.54
N LYS A 272 11.40 8.03 6.32
CA LYS A 272 10.99 9.24 5.57
C LYS A 272 9.98 10.10 6.36
N HIS A 273 9.08 9.46 7.10
CA HIS A 273 8.02 10.13 7.87
C HIS A 273 8.32 10.27 9.37
N ARG A 274 9.51 9.87 9.83
CA ARG A 274 9.95 9.91 11.23
C ARG A 274 9.01 9.14 12.18
N VAL A 275 8.53 7.99 11.73
CA VAL A 275 7.69 7.07 12.52
C VAL A 275 8.57 5.94 13.07
N SER A 276 8.40 5.60 14.34
CA SER A 276 9.10 4.48 14.98
C SER A 276 8.42 3.15 14.63
N VAL A 277 9.20 2.17 14.18
CA VAL A 277 8.73 0.82 13.81
C VAL A 277 9.66 -0.29 14.35
N PRO A 278 9.90 -0.35 15.67
CA PRO A 278 10.89 -1.24 16.27
C PRO A 278 10.59 -2.73 16.06
N VAL A 279 9.32 -3.14 16.09
CA VAL A 279 8.94 -4.55 15.89
C VAL A 279 9.20 -4.96 14.45
N THR A 280 8.82 -4.12 13.49
CA THR A 280 9.10 -4.34 12.07
C THR A 280 10.60 -4.39 11.79
N ALA A 281 11.39 -3.51 12.39
CA ALA A 281 12.84 -3.49 12.24
C ALA A 281 13.49 -4.77 12.81
N ALA A 282 13.14 -5.14 14.05
CA ALA A 282 13.65 -6.37 14.66
C ALA A 282 13.25 -7.62 13.87
N LEU A 283 12.05 -7.65 13.30
CA LEU A 283 11.59 -8.77 12.48
C LEU A 283 12.41 -8.94 11.19
N ILE A 284 12.86 -7.85 10.57
CA ILE A 284 13.77 -7.90 9.42
C ILE A 284 15.08 -8.58 9.82
N ASP A 285 15.70 -8.14 10.91
CA ASP A 285 16.96 -8.67 11.40
C ASP A 285 16.84 -10.15 11.78
N LEU A 286 15.72 -10.54 12.42
CA LEU A 286 15.43 -11.95 12.76
C LEU A 286 15.31 -12.83 11.50
N ILE A 287 14.74 -12.32 10.41
CA ILE A 287 14.68 -13.06 9.15
C ILE A 287 16.05 -13.21 8.51
N HIS A 288 16.89 -12.17 8.56
CA HIS A 288 18.28 -12.27 8.10
C HIS A 288 19.06 -13.31 8.90
N LEU A 289 18.91 -13.31 10.22
CA LEU A 289 19.48 -14.34 11.08
C LEU A 289 18.95 -15.73 10.71
N ARG A 290 17.63 -15.89 10.51
CA ARG A 290 17.00 -17.16 10.13
C ARG A 290 17.49 -17.71 8.77
N GLN A 291 17.83 -16.83 7.83
CA GLN A 291 18.42 -17.20 6.54
C GLN A 291 19.87 -17.70 6.67
N LYS A 292 20.61 -17.22 7.68
CA LYS A 292 22.01 -17.61 7.92
C LYS A 292 22.15 -18.76 8.94
N ILE A 293 21.21 -18.86 9.88
CA ILE A 293 21.19 -19.82 10.98
C ILE A 293 19.95 -20.72 10.82
N PRO A 294 20.09 -21.91 10.20
CA PRO A 294 18.98 -22.82 10.00
C PRO A 294 18.58 -23.50 11.32
N ILE A 295 17.40 -23.16 11.85
CA ILE A 295 16.81 -23.84 13.02
C ILE A 295 16.51 -25.32 12.72
N ASP A 296 16.29 -25.64 11.44
CA ASP A 296 16.05 -27.02 10.98
C ASP A 296 17.32 -27.91 11.02
N LYS A 297 18.48 -27.33 11.38
CA LYS A 297 19.71 -28.05 11.69
C LYS A 297 20.04 -27.81 13.16
N PRO A 298 19.41 -28.56 14.10
CA PRO A 298 19.63 -28.34 15.51
C PRO A 298 21.12 -28.52 15.84
N VAL A 299 21.60 -27.72 16.78
CA VAL A 299 22.92 -27.93 17.39
C VAL A 299 22.93 -29.35 17.98
N PRO A 300 23.94 -30.18 17.68
CA PRO A 300 23.99 -31.55 18.20
C PRO A 300 23.85 -31.55 19.73
N LEU A 301 23.10 -32.50 20.27
CA LEU A 301 22.91 -32.62 21.74
C LEU A 301 24.24 -32.79 22.49
N LEU A 302 25.26 -33.33 21.81
CA LEU A 302 26.63 -33.47 22.32
C LEU A 302 27.42 -32.15 22.40
N SER A 303 26.88 -31.06 21.86
CA SER A 303 27.47 -29.72 21.90
C SER A 303 26.91 -28.86 23.04
N VAL A 304 26.00 -29.41 23.85
CA VAL A 304 25.50 -28.77 25.06
C VAL A 304 26.51 -29.06 26.18
N LEU A 305 27.22 -28.02 26.61
CA LEU A 305 28.11 -28.05 27.79
C LEU A 305 27.31 -28.21 29.08
#